data_AF-A0A315CSJ3-F1
#
_entry.id   AF-A0A315CSJ3-F1
#
_cell.length_a   1.000
_cell.length_b   1.000
_cell.length_c   1.000
_cell.angle_alpha   90.00
_cell.angle_beta   90.00
_cell.angle_gamma   90.00
#
_symmetry.space_group_name_H-M   'P 1'
#
loop_
_entity.id
_entity.type
_entity.pdbx_description
1 polymer ?
#
loop_
_entity_poly.entity_id
_entity_poly.type
_entity_poly.pdbx_seq_one_letter_code
_entity_poly.pdbx_strand_id
1 'polypeptide(L)'
;MTGNQQNHLVHFLAPARIAGYRSFLKLTSNEEVRRAYAWNYAISAMVFPLLGCIEMHLRDAIHRVMSQRYSPAGAAGHHGHPWYDDAQAQHYPFIGDAKKSIDGILHDKKTKARRNPQPTTDDVVAALTFGFWTNFFRTLSPVDAPPVISQIFPNHPILNPKQWGNSQNRHQLGQDLQIANFFRNRVAHHEPLFKFRYQGAYPKRLAQGLTNLRGCMDLCLVISGWIDGPSEQALRQSDWFQHFQVLSTEACFNDWVRNGNPPAHTYPV
;
A
#
# COMPACT_ATOMS: atom_id res chain seq x y z
N MET A 1 -9.92 0.82 44.76
CA MET A 1 -10.49 1.64 43.66
C MET A 1 -9.80 1.28 42.36
N THR A 2 -10.19 0.18 41.70
CA THR A 2 -9.50 -0.33 40.48
C THR A 2 -10.49 -1.00 39.52
N GLY A 3 -11.72 -0.49 39.44
CA GLY A 3 -12.73 -0.99 38.50
C GLY A 3 -13.37 0.16 37.77
N ASN A 4 -12.74 0.64 36.67
CA ASN A 4 -13.50 1.31 35.59
C ASN A 4 -12.68 1.67 34.33
N GLN A 5 -11.36 1.53 34.27
CA GLN A 5 -10.63 1.94 33.07
C GLN A 5 -10.83 1.02 31.84
N GLN A 6 -11.29 -0.22 32.03
CA GLN A 6 -11.52 -1.17 30.92
C GLN A 6 -12.82 -0.91 30.12
N ASN A 7 -13.75 -0.09 30.61
CA ASN A 7 -15.02 0.19 29.93
C ASN A 7 -14.94 1.28 28.85
N HIS A 8 -13.88 2.09 28.83
CA HIS A 8 -13.81 3.24 27.92
C HIS A 8 -13.47 2.86 26.47
N LEU A 9 -12.89 1.68 26.22
CA LEU A 9 -12.57 1.25 24.85
C LEU A 9 -13.81 0.91 24.01
N VAL A 10 -14.93 0.58 24.67
CA VAL A 10 -16.19 0.22 24.00
C VAL A 10 -16.80 1.44 23.28
N HIS A 11 -16.51 2.65 23.74
CA HIS A 11 -17.00 3.89 23.11
C HIS A 11 -16.32 4.21 21.76
N PHE A 12 -15.15 3.64 21.45
CA PHE A 12 -14.46 3.88 20.17
C PHE A 12 -14.95 2.98 19.03
N LEU A 13 -15.75 1.95 19.33
CA LEU A 13 -16.21 0.98 18.35
C LEU A 13 -17.69 1.19 18.04
N ALA A 14 -17.97 1.69 16.84
CA ALA A 14 -19.34 1.78 16.34
C ALA A 14 -20.02 0.39 16.43
N PRO A 15 -21.30 0.31 16.85
CA PRO A 15 -22.02 -0.96 17.01
C PRO A 15 -21.98 -1.88 15.78
N ALA A 16 -22.03 -1.30 14.57
CA ALA A 16 -21.92 -2.03 13.32
C ALA A 16 -20.57 -2.76 13.16
N ARG A 17 -19.47 -2.16 13.63
CA ARG A 17 -18.13 -2.75 13.58
C ARG A 17 -18.03 -3.93 14.57
N ILE A 18 -18.58 -3.78 15.78
CA ILE A 18 -18.70 -4.86 16.78
C ILE A 18 -19.47 -6.06 16.21
N ALA A 19 -20.65 -5.82 15.61
CA ALA A 19 -21.48 -6.86 15.03
C ALA A 19 -20.75 -7.64 13.92
N GLY A 20 -19.96 -6.95 13.09
CA GLY A 20 -19.13 -7.55 12.05
C GLY A 20 -18.04 -8.49 12.58
N TYR A 21 -17.38 -8.13 13.67
CA TYR A 21 -16.40 -9.00 14.35
C TYR A 21 -17.08 -10.20 14.99
N ARG A 22 -18.14 -9.96 15.77
CA ARG A 22 -18.84 -11.01 16.53
C ARG A 22 -19.41 -12.10 15.62
N SER A 23 -20.10 -11.70 14.55
CA SER A 23 -20.71 -12.63 13.58
C SER A 23 -19.66 -13.44 12.82
N PHE A 24 -18.64 -12.79 12.27
CA PHE A 24 -17.64 -13.45 11.43
C PHE A 24 -16.73 -14.39 12.22
N LEU A 25 -16.23 -13.92 13.38
CA LEU A 25 -15.27 -14.66 14.21
C LEU A 25 -15.96 -15.58 15.23
N LYS A 26 -17.29 -15.60 15.29
CA LYS A 26 -18.09 -16.37 16.26
C LYS A 26 -17.70 -16.06 17.71
N LEU A 27 -17.66 -14.78 18.06
CA LEU A 27 -17.27 -14.33 19.40
C LEU A 27 -18.48 -14.35 20.34
N THR A 28 -18.29 -14.80 21.58
CA THR A 28 -19.34 -15.04 22.57
C THR A 28 -19.43 -13.92 23.61
N SER A 29 -18.32 -13.22 23.91
CA SER A 29 -18.25 -12.16 24.92
C SER A 29 -17.74 -10.82 24.37
N ASN A 30 -18.03 -9.73 25.08
CA ASN A 30 -17.49 -8.40 24.75
C ASN A 30 -15.96 -8.35 24.90
N GLU A 31 -15.42 -9.15 25.82
CA GLU A 31 -13.99 -9.27 26.05
C GLU A 31 -13.27 -9.96 24.90
N GLU A 32 -13.86 -10.99 24.29
CA GLU A 32 -13.36 -11.55 23.03
C GLU A 32 -13.41 -10.53 21.88
N VAL A 33 -14.48 -9.73 21.75
CA VAL A 33 -14.55 -8.68 20.72
C VAL A 33 -13.43 -7.65 20.90
N ARG A 34 -13.19 -7.21 22.14
CA ARG A 34 -12.13 -6.26 22.46
C ARG A 34 -10.75 -6.81 22.11
N ARG A 35 -10.46 -8.07 22.46
CA ARG A 35 -9.20 -8.75 22.10
C ARG A 35 -9.07 -8.95 20.60
N ALA A 36 -10.14 -9.31 19.89
CA ALA A 36 -10.14 -9.43 18.43
C ALA A 36 -9.83 -8.10 17.74
N TYR A 37 -10.34 -7.00 18.27
CA TYR A 37 -10.03 -5.66 17.76
C TYR A 37 -8.55 -5.29 17.99
N ALA A 38 -8.04 -5.52 19.20
CA ALA A 38 -6.63 -5.30 19.52
C ALA A 38 -5.70 -6.16 18.63
N TRP A 39 -6.08 -7.42 18.39
CA TRP A 39 -5.37 -8.33 17.48
C TRP A 39 -5.33 -7.80 16.05
N ASN A 40 -6.47 -7.35 15.49
CA ASN A 40 -6.48 -6.75 14.15
C ASN A 40 -5.63 -5.47 14.07
N TYR A 41 -5.62 -4.67 15.13
CA TYR A 41 -4.79 -3.48 15.22
C TYR A 41 -3.30 -3.83 15.24
N ALA A 42 -2.90 -4.86 15.99
CA ALA A 42 -1.52 -5.35 16.03
C ALA A 42 -1.06 -5.86 14.66
N ILE A 43 -1.90 -6.63 13.94
CA ILE A 43 -1.61 -7.01 12.55
C ILE A 43 -1.42 -5.76 11.69
N SER A 44 -2.33 -4.79 11.79
CA SER A 44 -2.26 -3.54 11.02
C SER A 44 -0.97 -2.78 11.30
N ALA A 45 -0.54 -2.73 12.56
CA ALA A 45 0.69 -2.06 12.99
C ALA A 45 1.96 -2.71 12.42
N MET A 46 1.97 -4.03 12.20
CA MET A 46 3.08 -4.72 11.56
C MET A 46 3.05 -4.58 10.03
N VAL A 47 1.86 -4.54 9.42
CA VAL A 47 1.70 -4.41 7.97
C VAL A 47 2.00 -2.99 7.48
N PHE A 48 1.60 -1.97 8.25
CA PHE A 48 1.70 -0.56 7.84
C PHE A 48 3.12 -0.11 7.41
N PRO A 49 4.20 -0.36 8.20
CA PRO A 49 5.55 0.02 7.79
C PRO A 49 6.02 -0.73 6.53
N LEU A 50 5.67 -2.01 6.37
CA LEU A 50 5.99 -2.78 5.16
C LEU A 50 5.38 -2.13 3.90
N LEU A 51 4.10 -1.77 3.97
CA LEU A 51 3.41 -1.07 2.87
C LEU A 51 3.99 0.33 2.63
N GLY A 52 4.45 1.02 3.67
CA GLY A 52 5.15 2.30 3.56
C GLY A 52 6.43 2.19 2.74
N CYS A 53 7.26 1.18 3.01
CA CYS A 53 8.47 0.90 2.23
C CYS A 53 8.15 0.59 0.76
N ILE A 54 7.12 -0.22 0.51
CA ILE A 54 6.69 -0.55 -0.86
C ILE A 54 6.18 0.70 -1.60
N GLU A 55 5.43 1.57 -0.94
CA GLU A 55 4.97 2.86 -1.49
C GLU A 55 6.15 3.80 -1.81
N MET A 56 7.20 3.82 -0.97
CA MET A 56 8.45 4.54 -1.26
C MET A 56 9.18 3.95 -2.46
N HIS A 57 9.43 2.64 -2.48
CA HIS A 57 10.13 2.01 -3.61
C HIS A 57 9.42 2.22 -4.94
N LEU A 58 8.09 2.10 -4.96
CA LEU A 58 7.30 2.31 -6.18
C LEU A 58 7.39 3.77 -6.66
N ARG A 59 7.19 4.75 -5.76
CA ARG A 59 7.21 6.16 -6.14
C ARG A 59 8.60 6.56 -6.66
N ASP A 60 9.65 6.11 -6.00
CA ASP A 60 11.03 6.47 -6.34
C ASP A 60 11.46 5.83 -7.66
N ALA A 61 11.05 4.58 -7.91
CA ALA A 61 11.32 3.91 -9.17
C ALA A 61 10.60 4.59 -10.35
N ILE A 62 9.32 4.93 -10.19
CA ILE A 62 8.56 5.70 -11.20
C ILE A 62 9.23 7.05 -11.42
N HIS A 63 9.51 7.79 -10.33
CA HIS A 63 10.08 9.12 -10.41
C HIS A 63 11.43 9.10 -11.13
N ARG A 64 12.34 8.20 -10.75
CA ARG A 64 13.65 8.04 -11.40
C ARG A 64 13.54 7.83 -12.91
N VAL A 65 12.73 6.86 -13.35
CA VAL A 65 12.60 6.52 -14.77
C VAL A 65 11.97 7.66 -15.56
N MET A 66 10.97 8.32 -14.99
CA MET A 66 10.27 9.40 -15.67
C MET A 66 11.09 10.71 -15.69
N SER A 67 11.81 11.03 -14.61
CA SER A 67 12.77 12.13 -14.59
C SER A 67 13.82 11.95 -15.67
N GLN A 68 14.40 10.74 -15.80
CA GLN A 68 15.37 10.43 -16.84
C GLN A 68 14.78 10.58 -18.26
N ARG A 69 13.55 10.10 -18.48
CA ARG A 69 12.88 10.14 -19.79
C ARG A 69 12.56 11.56 -20.27
N TYR A 70 12.21 12.46 -19.35
CA TYR A 70 11.74 13.81 -19.67
C TYR A 70 12.77 14.91 -19.39
N SER A 71 13.94 14.56 -18.85
CA SER A 71 15.04 15.52 -18.66
C SER A 71 15.60 15.99 -20.00
N PRO A 72 15.86 17.30 -20.18
CA PRO A 72 16.59 17.79 -21.35
C PRO A 72 17.99 17.13 -21.48
N ALA A 73 18.46 16.98 -22.72
CA ALA A 73 19.79 16.45 -23.00
C ALA A 73 20.88 17.31 -22.31
N GLY A 74 21.77 16.68 -21.56
CA GLY A 74 22.84 17.37 -20.83
C GLY A 74 22.43 18.02 -19.49
N ALA A 75 21.17 17.85 -19.04
CA ALA A 75 20.77 18.30 -17.72
C ALA A 75 21.55 17.56 -16.63
N ALA A 76 22.25 18.31 -15.77
CA ALA A 76 22.89 17.76 -14.58
C ALA A 76 21.81 17.34 -13.57
N GLY A 77 21.78 16.05 -13.21
CA GLY A 77 20.84 15.53 -12.21
C GLY A 77 19.53 15.01 -12.81
N HIS A 78 19.60 13.90 -13.57
CA HIS A 78 18.44 13.20 -14.15
C HIS A 78 17.39 12.68 -13.14
N HIS A 79 17.60 12.88 -11.84
CA HIS A 79 16.74 12.37 -10.78
C HIS A 79 15.72 13.39 -10.26
N GLY A 80 15.85 14.68 -10.58
CA GLY A 80 15.01 15.75 -10.01
C GLY A 80 14.20 16.55 -11.02
N HIS A 81 14.08 16.08 -12.26
CA HIS A 81 13.29 16.80 -13.27
C HIS A 81 11.79 16.73 -12.92
N PRO A 82 11.06 17.86 -12.84
CA PRO A 82 9.62 17.87 -12.56
C PRO A 82 8.82 17.44 -13.79
N TRP A 83 9.03 16.20 -14.25
CA TRP A 83 8.44 15.60 -15.44
C TRP A 83 6.91 15.56 -15.45
N TYR A 84 6.26 15.69 -14.29
CA TYR A 84 4.81 15.70 -14.14
C TYR A 84 4.20 17.09 -14.40
N ASP A 85 5.02 18.13 -14.47
CA ASP A 85 4.60 19.52 -14.52
C ASP A 85 4.47 20.02 -15.98
N ASP A 86 3.27 20.46 -16.37
CA ASP A 86 2.97 20.97 -17.71
C ASP A 86 3.61 22.34 -18.03
N ALA A 87 4.17 23.04 -17.04
CA ALA A 87 5.01 24.21 -17.27
C ALA A 87 6.40 23.84 -17.83
N GLN A 88 6.81 22.58 -17.75
CA GLN A 88 8.06 22.12 -18.36
C GLN A 88 7.89 21.89 -19.86
N ALA A 89 8.90 22.29 -20.63
CA ALA A 89 8.92 22.04 -22.08
C ALA A 89 8.85 20.54 -22.42
N GLN A 90 9.48 19.70 -21.59
CA GLN A 90 9.40 18.25 -21.68
C GLN A 90 8.71 17.71 -20.41
N HIS A 91 7.47 17.26 -20.57
CA HIS A 91 6.66 16.70 -19.48
C HIS A 91 5.79 15.53 -19.95
N TYR A 92 5.38 14.71 -19.00
CA TYR A 92 4.39 13.69 -19.19
C TYR A 92 2.98 14.31 -19.13
N PRO A 93 2.15 14.16 -20.18
CA PRO A 93 0.88 14.89 -20.30
C PRO A 93 -0.22 14.21 -19.47
N PHE A 94 -0.17 14.35 -18.14
CA PHE A 94 -1.24 13.87 -17.27
C PHE A 94 -2.56 14.57 -17.58
N ILE A 95 -3.65 13.80 -17.53
CA ILE A 95 -5.03 14.28 -17.71
C ILE A 95 -5.92 13.83 -16.54
N GLY A 96 -7.14 14.38 -16.48
CA GLY A 96 -8.17 13.93 -15.54
C GLY A 96 -7.74 14.02 -14.07
N ASP A 97 -8.02 12.97 -13.29
CA ASP A 97 -7.79 12.98 -11.84
C ASP A 97 -6.30 12.97 -11.45
N ALA A 98 -5.43 12.41 -12.32
CA ALA A 98 -3.99 12.49 -12.12
C ALA A 98 -3.51 13.96 -12.19
N LYS A 99 -3.95 14.69 -13.22
CA LYS A 99 -3.65 16.12 -13.37
C LYS A 99 -4.21 16.94 -12.21
N LYS A 100 -5.46 16.69 -11.80
CA LYS A 100 -6.06 17.36 -10.63
C LYS A 100 -5.25 17.14 -9.35
N SER A 101 -4.69 15.94 -9.16
CA SER A 101 -3.87 15.62 -7.98
C SER A 101 -2.58 16.43 -7.97
N ILE A 102 -1.89 16.52 -9.11
CA ILE A 102 -0.68 17.33 -9.29
C ILE A 102 -0.99 18.82 -9.11
N ASP A 103 -2.05 19.32 -9.77
CA ASP A 103 -2.46 20.73 -9.67
C ASP A 103 -2.88 21.12 -8.26
N GLY A 104 -3.49 20.19 -7.51
CA GLY A 104 -3.82 20.37 -6.10
C GLY A 104 -2.60 20.58 -5.20
N ILE A 105 -1.40 20.24 -5.68
CA ILE A 105 -0.12 20.47 -5.01
C ILE A 105 0.58 21.72 -5.57
N LEU A 106 0.61 21.91 -6.90
CA LEU A 106 1.33 23.02 -7.53
C LEU A 106 0.61 24.38 -7.43
N HIS A 107 -0.71 24.37 -7.31
CA HIS A 107 -1.54 25.56 -7.34
C HIS A 107 -2.24 25.83 -6.00
N ASP A 108 -2.54 27.10 -5.77
CA ASP A 108 -3.40 27.53 -4.66
C ASP A 108 -4.85 27.09 -4.92
N LYS A 109 -5.52 26.59 -3.87
CA LYS A 109 -6.87 26.03 -4.00
C LYS A 109 -7.91 27.07 -4.40
N LYS A 110 -7.78 28.31 -3.91
CA LYS A 110 -8.73 29.41 -4.10
C LYS A 110 -8.45 30.19 -5.36
N THR A 111 -7.22 30.68 -5.52
CA THR A 111 -6.85 31.58 -6.63
C THR A 111 -6.53 30.84 -7.92
N LYS A 112 -6.24 29.52 -7.84
CA LYS A 112 -5.71 28.69 -8.93
C LYS A 112 -4.37 29.17 -9.48
N ALA A 113 -3.75 30.18 -8.87
CA ALA A 113 -2.41 30.61 -9.21
C ALA A 113 -1.39 29.57 -8.75
N ARG A 114 -0.25 29.55 -9.43
CA ARG A 114 0.92 28.79 -8.98
C ARG A 114 1.34 29.24 -7.60
N ARG A 115 1.63 28.30 -6.70
CA ARG A 115 2.14 28.59 -5.35
C ARG A 115 3.45 29.38 -5.41
N ASN A 116 3.68 30.27 -4.46
CA ASN A 116 4.95 30.97 -4.33
C ASN A 116 5.33 31.01 -2.84
N PRO A 117 6.41 30.35 -2.40
CA PRO A 117 7.35 29.57 -3.23
C PRO A 117 6.71 28.33 -3.88
N GLN A 118 7.27 27.91 -5.02
CA GLN A 118 6.87 26.66 -5.67
C GLN A 118 7.35 25.46 -4.85
N PRO A 119 6.52 24.41 -4.66
CA PRO A 119 6.98 23.15 -4.07
C PRO A 119 8.15 22.56 -4.86
N THR A 120 9.11 21.95 -4.16
CA THR A 120 10.20 21.24 -4.83
C THR A 120 9.68 19.97 -5.51
N THR A 121 10.49 19.37 -6.38
CA THR A 121 10.14 18.10 -7.02
C THR A 121 9.90 16.99 -6.00
N ASP A 122 10.75 16.92 -4.98
CA ASP A 122 10.62 15.95 -3.88
C ASP A 122 9.35 16.20 -3.06
N ASP A 123 8.97 17.46 -2.81
CA ASP A 123 7.71 17.79 -2.13
C ASP A 123 6.50 17.26 -2.88
N VAL A 124 6.47 17.43 -4.22
CA VAL A 124 5.35 16.96 -5.04
C VAL A 124 5.29 15.45 -5.07
N VAL A 125 6.43 14.78 -5.32
CA VAL A 125 6.52 13.32 -5.36
C VAL A 125 6.12 12.71 -4.01
N ALA A 126 6.57 13.28 -2.91
CA ALA A 126 6.22 12.80 -1.57
C ALA A 126 4.74 13.04 -1.21
N ALA A 127 4.12 14.10 -1.71
CA ALA A 127 2.73 14.45 -1.43
C ALA A 127 1.70 13.62 -2.21
N LEU A 128 2.11 12.96 -3.31
CA LEU A 128 1.22 12.12 -4.10
C LEU A 128 0.95 10.78 -3.40
N THR A 129 -0.32 10.41 -3.33
CA THR A 129 -0.78 9.21 -2.61
C THR A 129 -0.35 7.90 -3.29
N PHE A 130 -0.31 6.78 -2.55
CA PHE A 130 -0.17 5.45 -3.16
C PHE A 130 -1.16 5.18 -4.29
N GLY A 131 -2.39 5.68 -4.17
CA GLY A 131 -3.41 5.56 -5.20
C GLY A 131 -3.01 6.24 -6.51
N PHE A 132 -2.26 7.34 -6.45
CA PHE A 132 -1.69 7.97 -7.65
C PHE A 132 -0.66 7.05 -8.31
N TRP A 133 0.32 6.59 -7.54
CA TRP A 133 1.42 5.76 -8.05
C TRP A 133 0.96 4.41 -8.61
N THR A 134 0.00 3.77 -7.96
CA THR A 134 -0.61 2.51 -8.45
C THR A 134 -1.52 2.69 -9.66
N ASN A 135 -1.96 3.92 -9.95
CA ASN A 135 -2.74 4.25 -11.15
C ASN A 135 -1.88 4.78 -12.30
N PHE A 136 -0.62 5.17 -12.06
CA PHE A 136 0.31 5.67 -13.07
C PHE A 136 0.36 4.78 -14.33
N PHE A 137 0.47 3.46 -14.16
CA PHE A 137 0.60 2.53 -15.29
C PHE A 137 -0.63 2.50 -16.21
N ARG A 138 -1.80 2.94 -15.72
CA ARG A 138 -3.02 3.05 -16.54
C ARG A 138 -3.00 4.27 -17.46
N THR A 139 -2.16 5.26 -17.17
CA THR A 139 -2.04 6.45 -18.02
C THR A 139 -1.11 6.21 -19.22
N LEU A 140 -0.25 5.20 -19.15
CA LEU A 140 0.72 4.89 -20.20
C LEU A 140 0.04 4.41 -21.49
N SER A 141 0.43 5.01 -22.62
CA SER A 141 0.05 4.55 -23.94
C SER A 141 0.69 3.19 -24.26
N PRO A 142 0.16 2.41 -25.23
CA PRO A 142 0.83 1.19 -25.70
C PRO A 142 2.26 1.40 -26.21
N VAL A 143 2.60 2.63 -26.62
CA VAL A 143 3.92 3.01 -27.12
C VAL A 143 4.87 3.36 -25.98
N ASP A 144 4.40 4.06 -24.95
CA ASP A 144 5.22 4.47 -23.80
C ASP A 144 5.43 3.35 -22.79
N ALA A 145 4.47 2.41 -22.69
CA ALA A 145 4.52 1.35 -21.68
C ALA A 145 5.76 0.42 -21.80
N PRO A 146 6.15 -0.09 -22.98
CA PRO A 146 7.35 -0.93 -23.11
C PRO A 146 8.63 -0.34 -22.51
N PRO A 147 9.09 0.87 -22.89
CA PRO A 147 10.33 1.42 -22.33
C PRO A 147 10.20 1.89 -20.88
N VAL A 148 9.01 2.27 -20.41
CA VAL A 148 8.81 2.78 -19.03
C VAL A 148 8.67 1.63 -18.04
N ILE A 149 7.77 0.67 -18.28
CA ILE A 149 7.46 -0.40 -17.32
C ILE A 149 8.65 -1.33 -17.13
N SER A 150 9.37 -1.67 -18.20
CA SER A 150 10.55 -2.55 -18.13
C SER A 150 11.71 -1.96 -17.32
N GLN A 151 11.83 -0.63 -17.24
CA GLN A 151 12.84 0.04 -16.41
C GLN A 151 12.40 0.20 -14.96
N ILE A 152 11.10 0.35 -14.71
CA ILE A 152 10.56 0.42 -13.34
C ILE A 152 10.57 -0.96 -12.68
N PHE A 153 10.22 -2.01 -13.45
CA PHE A 153 10.11 -3.38 -12.98
C PHE A 153 11.03 -4.35 -13.74
N PRO A 154 12.37 -4.20 -13.62
CA PRO A 154 13.32 -5.03 -14.35
C PRO A 154 13.24 -6.52 -14.00
N ASN A 155 12.73 -6.87 -12.81
CA ASN A 155 12.62 -8.25 -12.32
C ASN A 155 11.20 -8.82 -12.43
N HIS A 156 10.29 -8.17 -13.16
CA HIS A 156 8.93 -8.70 -13.36
C HIS A 156 8.94 -9.99 -14.20
N PRO A 157 8.02 -10.95 -13.99
CA PRO A 157 7.94 -12.18 -14.81
C PRO A 157 7.82 -11.94 -16.32
N ILE A 158 7.24 -10.81 -16.71
CA ILE A 158 7.22 -10.31 -18.10
C ILE A 158 8.53 -9.55 -18.37
N LEU A 159 9.53 -10.27 -18.89
CA LEU A 159 10.87 -9.72 -19.15
C LEU A 159 10.99 -9.05 -20.53
N ASN A 160 10.24 -9.51 -21.54
CA ASN A 160 10.31 -8.92 -22.87
C ASN A 160 9.54 -7.57 -22.89
N PRO A 161 10.21 -6.42 -23.07
CA PRO A 161 9.55 -5.12 -22.97
C PRO A 161 8.37 -4.94 -23.93
N LYS A 162 8.44 -5.56 -25.13
CA LYS A 162 7.39 -5.47 -26.15
C LYS A 162 6.04 -6.01 -25.65
N GLN A 163 6.04 -6.94 -24.69
CA GLN A 163 4.82 -7.49 -24.12
C GLN A 163 4.02 -6.46 -23.31
N TRP A 164 4.63 -5.37 -22.84
CA TRP A 164 3.91 -4.28 -22.18
C TRP A 164 3.08 -3.41 -23.14
N GLY A 165 3.29 -3.55 -24.45
CA GLY A 165 2.40 -2.97 -25.46
C GLY A 165 1.01 -3.65 -25.48
N ASN A 166 0.90 -4.87 -24.95
CA ASN A 166 -0.36 -5.60 -24.82
C ASN A 166 -1.23 -5.01 -23.68
N SER A 167 -2.49 -4.69 -23.98
CA SER A 167 -3.44 -4.12 -23.02
C SER A 167 -3.77 -5.05 -21.86
N GLN A 168 -3.83 -6.36 -22.09
CA GLN A 168 -4.13 -7.37 -21.05
C GLN A 168 -3.01 -7.42 -20.00
N ASN A 169 -1.74 -7.36 -20.43
CA ASN A 169 -0.61 -7.37 -19.51
C ASN A 169 -0.59 -6.12 -18.62
N ARG A 170 -0.85 -4.95 -19.21
CA ARG A 170 -0.97 -3.70 -18.43
C ARG A 170 -2.19 -3.72 -17.51
N HIS A 171 -3.29 -4.31 -17.97
CA HIS A 171 -4.49 -4.47 -17.15
C HIS A 171 -4.20 -5.34 -15.92
N GLN A 172 -3.51 -6.47 -16.11
CA GLN A 172 -3.11 -7.36 -15.01
C GLN A 172 -2.19 -6.65 -14.00
N LEU A 173 -1.12 -5.98 -14.47
CA LEU A 173 -0.27 -5.18 -13.60
C LEU A 173 -1.08 -4.13 -12.81
N GLY A 174 -2.01 -3.46 -13.49
CA GLY A 174 -2.91 -2.51 -12.85
C GLY A 174 -3.80 -3.17 -11.79
N GLN A 175 -4.28 -4.40 -12.00
CA GLN A 175 -5.07 -5.13 -11.00
C GLN A 175 -4.23 -5.46 -9.76
N ASP A 176 -3.00 -5.95 -9.96
CA ASP A 176 -2.10 -6.33 -8.87
C ASP A 176 -1.76 -5.11 -7.98
N LEU A 177 -1.43 -3.98 -8.61
CA LEU A 177 -1.17 -2.71 -7.91
C LEU A 177 -2.42 -2.16 -7.19
N GLN A 178 -3.62 -2.37 -7.73
CA GLN A 178 -4.84 -1.97 -7.03
C GLN A 178 -5.17 -2.86 -5.85
N ILE A 179 -4.87 -4.16 -5.90
CA ILE A 179 -5.00 -5.04 -4.74
C ILE A 179 -4.14 -4.50 -3.59
N ALA A 180 -2.88 -4.13 -3.88
CA ALA A 180 -1.99 -3.51 -2.90
C ALA A 180 -2.56 -2.18 -2.35
N ASN A 181 -3.08 -1.31 -3.22
CA ASN A 181 -3.70 -0.04 -2.81
C ASN A 181 -4.93 -0.24 -1.90
N PHE A 182 -5.83 -1.17 -2.25
CA PHE A 182 -6.99 -1.49 -1.42
C PHE A 182 -6.58 -2.07 -0.07
N PHE A 183 -5.56 -2.93 -0.06
CA PHE A 183 -5.03 -3.49 1.18
C PHE A 183 -4.45 -2.39 2.09
N ARG A 184 -3.63 -1.49 1.53
CA ARG A 184 -3.08 -0.32 2.23
C ARG A 184 -4.15 0.59 2.80
N ASN A 185 -5.19 0.91 2.04
CA ASN A 185 -6.30 1.73 2.54
C ASN A 185 -7.05 1.03 3.68
N ARG A 186 -7.24 -0.30 3.59
CA ARG A 186 -7.87 -1.09 4.65
C ARG A 186 -7.09 -1.04 5.95
N VAL A 187 -5.76 -1.16 5.88
CA VAL A 187 -4.85 -1.04 7.02
C VAL A 187 -4.94 0.37 7.63
N ALA A 188 -4.86 1.42 6.80
CA ALA A 188 -4.92 2.82 7.24
C ALA A 188 -6.27 3.20 7.88
N HIS A 189 -7.38 2.59 7.45
CA HIS A 189 -8.71 2.82 8.02
C HIS A 189 -9.05 1.87 9.20
N HIS A 190 -8.08 1.07 9.65
CA HIS A 190 -8.25 0.07 10.71
C HIS A 190 -9.46 -0.86 10.46
N GLU A 191 -9.67 -1.22 9.21
CA GLU A 191 -10.71 -2.15 8.81
C GLU A 191 -10.32 -3.60 9.16
N PRO A 192 -11.28 -4.53 9.27
CA PRO A 192 -11.00 -5.92 9.63
C PRO A 192 -10.21 -6.63 8.53
N LEU A 193 -8.93 -6.91 8.73
CA LEU A 193 -8.01 -7.51 7.75
C LEU A 193 -8.34 -8.97 7.45
N PHE A 194 -8.86 -9.72 8.44
CA PHE A 194 -9.33 -11.10 8.26
C PHE A 194 -10.57 -11.24 7.36
N LYS A 195 -11.18 -10.13 6.91
CA LYS A 195 -12.27 -10.11 5.90
C LYS A 195 -11.80 -9.64 4.52
N PHE A 196 -10.50 -9.47 4.32
CA PHE A 196 -9.96 -8.98 3.06
C PHE A 196 -10.23 -9.96 1.91
N ARG A 197 -10.73 -9.44 0.80
CA ARG A 197 -10.95 -10.21 -0.44
C ARG A 197 -9.65 -10.27 -1.22
N TYR A 198 -9.19 -11.48 -1.50
CA TYR A 198 -8.01 -11.71 -2.33
C TYR A 198 -8.31 -12.85 -3.32
N GLN A 199 -7.75 -12.78 -4.53
CA GLN A 199 -7.99 -13.75 -5.62
C GLN A 199 -9.48 -14.05 -5.88
N GLY A 200 -10.32 -13.01 -5.83
CA GLY A 200 -11.72 -13.09 -6.24
C GLY A 200 -12.71 -13.51 -5.16
N ALA A 201 -12.28 -14.03 -4.00
CA ALA A 201 -13.17 -14.57 -2.97
C ALA A 201 -13.10 -13.81 -1.64
N TYR A 202 -14.27 -13.46 -1.08
CA TYR A 202 -14.36 -13.05 0.32
C TYR A 202 -14.22 -14.28 1.21
N PRO A 203 -13.46 -14.19 2.32
CA PRO A 203 -13.31 -15.31 3.22
C PRO A 203 -14.64 -15.59 3.93
N LYS A 204 -14.98 -16.86 4.12
CA LYS A 204 -16.17 -17.28 4.90
C LYS A 204 -15.83 -17.73 6.33
N ARG A 205 -14.54 -17.97 6.59
CA ARG A 205 -13.99 -18.45 7.87
C ARG A 205 -12.64 -17.80 8.11
N LEU A 206 -12.21 -17.79 9.38
CA LEU A 206 -10.94 -17.17 9.80
C LEU A 206 -9.74 -17.70 8.99
N ALA A 207 -9.59 -19.03 8.88
CA ALA A 207 -8.52 -19.66 8.11
C ALA A 207 -8.34 -19.06 6.72
N GLN A 208 -9.45 -18.94 5.96
CA GLN A 208 -9.43 -18.34 4.62
C GLN A 208 -9.08 -16.85 4.65
N GLY A 209 -9.56 -16.13 5.67
CA GLY A 209 -9.22 -14.72 5.89
C GLY A 209 -7.72 -14.51 6.12
N LEU A 210 -7.11 -15.38 6.90
CA LEU A 210 -5.67 -15.36 7.16
C LEU A 210 -4.86 -15.76 5.92
N THR A 211 -5.32 -16.75 5.15
CA THR A 211 -4.71 -17.10 3.86
C THR A 211 -4.76 -15.91 2.88
N ASN A 212 -5.93 -15.27 2.74
CA ASN A 212 -6.08 -14.08 1.89
C ASN A 212 -5.16 -12.93 2.34
N LEU A 213 -5.10 -12.68 3.65
CA LEU A 213 -4.25 -11.65 4.24
C LEU A 213 -2.77 -11.92 3.94
N ARG A 214 -2.28 -13.14 4.18
CA ARG A 214 -0.88 -13.51 3.94
C ARG A 214 -0.54 -13.48 2.45
N GLY A 215 -1.42 -13.99 1.59
CA GLY A 215 -1.24 -13.94 0.13
C GLY A 215 -1.21 -12.50 -0.41
N CYS A 216 -2.05 -11.62 0.12
CA CYS A 216 -2.00 -10.21 -0.26
C CYS A 216 -0.72 -9.52 0.21
N MET A 217 -0.25 -9.80 1.43
CA MET A 217 1.02 -9.26 1.91
C MET A 217 2.19 -9.77 1.05
N ASP A 218 2.16 -11.04 0.66
CA ASP A 218 3.17 -11.63 -0.23
C ASP A 218 3.20 -10.93 -1.60
N LEU A 219 2.03 -10.70 -2.22
CA LEU A 219 1.94 -9.91 -3.46
C LEU A 219 2.56 -8.52 -3.29
N CYS A 220 2.31 -7.84 -2.17
CA CYS A 220 2.86 -6.51 -1.91
C CYS A 220 4.40 -6.55 -1.82
N LEU A 221 4.97 -7.57 -1.19
CA LEU A 221 6.43 -7.77 -1.12
C LEU A 221 7.01 -8.07 -2.50
N VAL A 222 6.36 -8.93 -3.28
CA VAL A 222 6.75 -9.27 -4.66
C VAL A 222 6.73 -8.04 -5.57
N ILE A 223 5.81 -7.09 -5.40
CA ILE A 223 5.84 -5.80 -6.12
C ILE A 223 7.15 -5.05 -5.86
N SER A 224 7.66 -5.06 -4.63
CA SER A 224 8.99 -4.50 -4.34
C SER A 224 10.10 -5.30 -5.03
N GLY A 225 9.98 -6.63 -5.09
CA GLY A 225 10.94 -7.51 -5.77
C GLY A 225 11.02 -7.28 -7.27
N TRP A 226 9.89 -6.96 -7.91
CA TRP A 226 9.85 -6.55 -9.32
C TRP A 226 10.72 -5.33 -9.59
N ILE A 227 10.80 -4.40 -8.63
CA ILE A 227 11.67 -3.21 -8.70
C ILE A 227 13.12 -3.60 -8.39
N ASP A 228 13.32 -4.26 -7.26
CA ASP A 228 14.64 -4.62 -6.72
C ASP A 228 14.54 -5.85 -5.79
N GLY A 229 15.22 -6.94 -6.15
CA GLY A 229 15.19 -8.21 -5.41
C GLY A 229 15.69 -8.12 -3.95
N PRO A 230 16.86 -7.49 -3.68
CA PRO A 230 17.35 -7.25 -2.33
C PRO A 230 16.35 -6.52 -1.43
N SER A 231 15.62 -5.53 -1.96
CA SER A 231 14.58 -4.81 -1.23
C SER A 231 13.45 -5.72 -0.75
N GLU A 232 12.98 -6.67 -1.56
CA GLU A 232 12.00 -7.67 -1.13
C GLU A 232 12.55 -8.54 0.01
N GLN A 233 13.79 -9.01 -0.13
CA GLN A 233 14.43 -9.87 0.87
C GLN A 233 14.58 -9.15 2.21
N ALA A 234 15.00 -7.88 2.20
CA ALA A 234 15.11 -7.06 3.39
C ALA A 234 13.76 -6.91 4.11
N LEU A 235 12.68 -6.66 3.36
CA LEU A 235 11.34 -6.57 3.95
C LEU A 235 10.88 -7.90 4.56
N ARG A 236 11.17 -9.03 3.91
CA ARG A 236 10.87 -10.38 4.45
C ARG A 236 11.69 -10.72 5.70
N GLN A 237 12.89 -10.18 5.83
CA GLN A 237 13.75 -10.38 7.00
C GLN A 237 13.45 -9.41 8.15
N SER A 238 12.65 -8.37 7.90
CA SER A 238 12.31 -7.38 8.93
C SER A 238 11.48 -7.97 10.08
N ASP A 239 11.67 -7.41 11.27
CA ASP A 239 10.87 -7.77 12.46
C ASP A 239 9.37 -7.56 12.23
N TRP A 240 8.98 -6.57 11.43
CA TRP A 240 7.58 -6.34 11.07
C TRP A 240 6.98 -7.54 10.34
N PHE A 241 7.71 -8.11 9.37
CA PHE A 241 7.21 -9.28 8.65
C PHE A 241 7.21 -10.53 9.53
N GLN A 242 8.25 -10.74 10.34
CA GLN A 242 8.31 -11.87 11.27
C GLN A 242 7.15 -11.83 12.28
N HIS A 243 6.88 -10.67 12.88
CA HIS A 243 5.73 -10.50 13.78
C HIS A 243 4.40 -10.63 13.06
N PHE A 244 4.26 -10.08 11.85
CA PHE A 244 3.08 -10.30 11.02
C PHE A 244 2.79 -11.79 10.83
N GLN A 245 3.82 -12.59 10.52
CA GLN A 245 3.68 -14.02 10.32
C GLN A 245 3.17 -14.75 11.56
N VAL A 246 3.61 -14.37 12.77
CA VAL A 246 3.12 -14.92 14.03
C VAL A 246 1.65 -14.51 14.27
N LEU A 247 1.37 -13.22 14.15
CA LEU A 247 0.05 -12.64 14.41
C LEU A 247 -1.03 -13.15 13.45
N SER A 248 -0.66 -13.44 12.20
CA SER A 248 -1.58 -13.90 11.14
C SER A 248 -1.81 -15.42 11.15
N THR A 249 -1.96 -16.04 12.33
CA THR A 249 -2.21 -17.49 12.49
C THR A 249 -3.48 -17.77 13.29
N GLU A 250 -4.12 -18.91 13.05
CA GLU A 250 -5.27 -19.35 13.85
C GLU A 250 -4.85 -19.65 15.29
N ALA A 251 -3.63 -20.14 15.51
CA ALA A 251 -3.07 -20.37 16.83
C ALA A 251 -2.98 -19.06 17.64
N CYS A 252 -2.32 -18.03 17.09
CA CYS A 252 -2.24 -16.72 17.76
C CYS A 252 -3.63 -16.10 17.99
N PHE A 253 -4.55 -16.26 17.03
CA PHE A 253 -5.93 -15.82 17.23
C PHE A 253 -6.58 -16.54 18.40
N ASN A 254 -6.49 -17.86 18.49
CA ASN A 254 -7.10 -18.62 19.58
C ASN A 254 -6.47 -18.25 20.93
N ASP A 255 -5.15 -18.22 21.02
CA ASP A 255 -4.45 -17.89 22.25
C ASP A 255 -4.77 -16.48 22.73
N TRP A 256 -4.68 -15.49 21.85
CA TRP A 256 -4.96 -14.12 22.24
C TRP A 256 -6.46 -13.88 22.42
N VAL A 257 -7.26 -14.12 21.38
CA VAL A 257 -8.66 -13.69 21.34
C VAL A 257 -9.56 -14.57 22.19
N ARG A 258 -9.32 -15.89 22.23
CA ARG A 258 -10.13 -16.81 23.06
C ARG A 258 -9.56 -16.93 24.46
N ASN A 259 -8.27 -17.25 24.58
CA ASN A 259 -7.66 -17.60 25.86
C ASN A 259 -7.12 -16.39 26.64
N GLY A 260 -6.89 -15.26 25.99
CA GLY A 260 -6.43 -14.02 26.65
C GLY A 260 -4.93 -13.92 26.78
N ASN A 261 -4.20 -14.73 26.02
CA ASN A 261 -2.76 -14.87 26.06
C ASN A 261 -2.18 -14.30 24.75
N PRO A 262 -1.96 -12.96 24.64
CA PRO A 262 -1.27 -12.39 23.50
C PRO A 262 0.17 -12.94 23.42
N PRO A 263 0.77 -13.03 22.22
CA PRO A 263 2.17 -13.39 22.08
C PRO A 263 3.06 -12.40 22.84
N ALA A 264 4.10 -12.91 23.50
CA ALA A 264 5.05 -12.06 24.21
C ALA A 264 5.75 -11.14 23.20
N HIS A 265 5.63 -9.82 23.42
CA HIS A 265 6.39 -8.83 22.65
C HIS A 265 7.86 -8.89 23.08
N THR A 266 8.64 -9.77 22.47
CA THR A 266 10.10 -9.69 22.55
C THR A 266 10.55 -8.73 21.46
N TYR A 267 10.54 -7.43 21.76
CA TYR A 267 11.34 -6.50 20.98
C TYR A 267 12.80 -6.80 21.32
N PRO A 268 13.65 -7.19 20.35
CA PRO A 268 15.08 -7.18 20.59
C PRO A 268 15.46 -5.74 20.99
N VAL A 269 16.06 -5.62 22.17
CA VAL A 269 16.63 -4.36 22.69
C VAL A 269 17.90 -4.04 21.90
#